data_AF-A0A158F4R8-F1
#
_entry.id   AF-A0A158F4R8-F1
#
_cell.length_a   1.000
_cell.length_b   1.000
_cell.length_c   1.000
_cell.angle_alpha   90.00
_cell.angle_beta   90.00
_cell.angle_gamma   90.00
#
_symmetry.space_group_name_H-M   'P 1'
#
loop_
_entity.id
_entity.type
_entity.pdbx_description
1 polymer ?
#
loop_
_entity_poly.entity_id
_entity_poly.type
_entity_poly.pdbx_seq_one_letter_code
_entity_poly.pdbx_strand_id
1 'polypeptide(L)'
;MSSTGNKDSTQRGLTESTFAKPGAPSIAGPEGIRYDFNYGCRVQVPVDGWRVRMVDLDTHSLLFDEPVEAGVVVTSRRKYFVRFQLLVHDGERLVFSHSYDARGKKVVVRPSTMALGDSLAWVPIVDVFRDAHQCELVMLLAPHLQPLFRAGYPDIRFVTKEELDTLGDDAYGTYYLGLFSPYTDRDHQPTDPRVSSMQDTVSYMLGVPCEERRPRLVIADTARRIPERYVCIATQATAQCKYWNNPRGWPTLIAHLKELGYRVLCIDRNREYGLGDHINKMPEGCEDFTGDLPLQERASLLLHADFFVGLGSGLSWLAWAVRTPVVMISGFSHPQTEFHTRYRVINFHACNSCFNDTTTEFDARNFLWCPRRHDKAQPFQCTWSISPEHVILNVHRVIAEHRLAEI
;
A
#
# COMPACT_ATOMS: atom_id res chain seq x y z
N MET A 1 -12.29 6.63 28.40
CA MET A 1 -12.56 6.33 29.83
C MET A 1 -13.59 5.21 29.84
N SER A 2 -13.37 4.01 30.37
CA SER A 2 -12.44 3.52 31.40
C SER A 2 -11.31 2.66 30.86
N SER A 3 -10.08 3.07 31.19
CA SER A 3 -8.89 2.23 31.18
C SER A 3 -8.83 1.51 32.53
N THR A 4 -9.28 0.27 32.59
CA THR A 4 -8.85 -0.64 33.66
C THR A 4 -7.51 -1.21 33.23
N GLY A 5 -6.44 -0.45 33.51
CA GLY A 5 -5.08 -0.92 33.36
C GLY A 5 -4.86 -2.13 34.27
N ASN A 6 -4.67 -3.29 33.66
CA ASN A 6 -4.03 -4.41 34.35
C ASN A 6 -2.57 -3.99 34.56
N LYS A 7 -2.03 -4.16 35.77
CA LYS A 7 -0.71 -3.66 36.19
C LYS A 7 0.42 -4.23 35.31
N ASP A 8 0.67 -3.48 34.24
CA ASP A 8 1.87 -3.24 33.44
C ASP A 8 2.79 -4.44 33.13
N SER A 9 2.24 -5.46 32.47
CA SER A 9 3.09 -6.22 31.54
C SER A 9 3.45 -5.32 30.35
N THR A 10 4.75 -5.07 30.16
CA THR A 10 5.28 -4.35 29.00
C THR A 10 5.34 -5.22 27.74
N GLN A 11 5.05 -6.51 27.87
CA GLN A 11 5.14 -7.52 26.81
C GLN A 11 3.77 -7.83 26.16
N ARG A 12 2.66 -7.61 26.87
CA ARG A 12 1.31 -7.84 26.33
C ARG A 12 0.97 -6.84 25.24
N GLY A 13 0.41 -7.34 24.14
CA GLY A 13 -0.14 -6.50 23.07
C GLY A 13 -1.59 -6.10 23.29
N LEU A 14 -2.05 -5.17 22.45
CA LEU A 14 -3.45 -4.81 22.35
C LEU A 14 -4.30 -6.00 21.90
N THR A 15 -5.39 -6.29 22.60
CA THR A 15 -6.35 -7.34 22.20
C THR A 15 -7.29 -6.90 21.08
N GLU A 16 -7.51 -5.59 20.94
CA GLU A 16 -8.34 -4.96 19.92
C GLU A 16 -7.81 -3.55 19.55
N SER A 17 -8.36 -2.98 18.48
CA SER A 17 -8.16 -1.58 18.10
C SER A 17 -9.42 -1.03 17.42
N THR A 18 -9.33 0.22 16.94
CA THR A 18 -10.38 0.85 16.15
C THR A 18 -10.70 0.11 14.85
N PHE A 19 -9.75 -0.68 14.32
CA PHE A 19 -9.90 -1.41 13.05
C PHE A 19 -9.80 -2.94 13.20
N ALA A 20 -9.45 -3.46 14.38
CA ALA A 20 -9.31 -4.89 14.64
C ALA A 20 -10.11 -5.31 15.88
N LYS A 21 -11.10 -6.19 15.68
CA LYS A 21 -11.95 -6.74 16.76
C LYS A 21 -12.06 -8.27 16.63
N PRO A 22 -10.98 -9.01 16.90
CA PRO A 22 -10.89 -10.44 16.59
C PRO A 22 -11.63 -11.36 17.58
N GLY A 23 -12.37 -10.84 18.56
CA GLY A 23 -13.14 -11.65 19.51
C GLY A 23 -12.29 -12.59 20.37
N ALA A 24 -12.83 -13.76 20.74
CA ALA A 24 -12.07 -14.82 21.41
C ALA A 24 -11.24 -15.64 20.41
N PRO A 25 -10.10 -16.24 20.80
CA PRO A 25 -9.33 -17.10 19.91
C PRO A 25 -10.15 -18.28 19.40
N SER A 26 -10.10 -18.52 18.09
CA SER A 26 -11.05 -19.41 17.40
C SER A 26 -10.64 -20.88 17.38
N ILE A 27 -9.35 -21.19 17.55
CA ILE A 27 -8.83 -22.57 17.43
C ILE A 27 -8.74 -23.22 18.81
N ALA A 28 -9.30 -24.42 18.93
CA ALA A 28 -9.20 -25.23 20.15
C ALA A 28 -7.84 -25.95 20.21
N GLY A 29 -7.19 -25.84 21.37
CA GLY A 29 -6.01 -26.62 21.76
C GLY A 29 -6.36 -27.65 22.85
N PRO A 30 -5.36 -28.41 23.32
CA PRO A 30 -5.54 -29.40 24.38
C PRO A 30 -5.93 -28.74 25.71
N GLU A 31 -6.53 -29.53 26.59
CA GLU A 31 -6.86 -29.16 27.98
C GLU A 31 -7.69 -27.86 28.12
N GLY A 32 -8.41 -27.44 27.08
CA GLY A 32 -9.26 -26.24 27.09
C GLY A 32 -8.56 -24.95 26.65
N ILE A 33 -7.31 -25.03 26.18
CA ILE A 33 -6.61 -23.90 25.56
C ILE A 33 -7.34 -23.45 24.29
N ARG A 34 -7.36 -22.14 24.03
CA ARG A 34 -7.75 -21.57 22.74
C ARG A 34 -6.65 -20.68 22.20
N TYR A 35 -6.42 -20.67 20.89
CA TYR A 35 -5.39 -19.86 20.27
C TYR A 35 -5.74 -19.48 18.83
N ASP A 36 -5.04 -18.50 18.26
CA ASP A 36 -4.98 -18.21 16.82
C ASP A 36 -3.88 -17.16 16.52
N PHE A 37 -3.85 -16.67 15.27
CA PHE A 37 -2.97 -15.59 14.81
C PHE A 37 -3.75 -14.39 14.27
N ASN A 38 -4.97 -14.18 14.77
CA ASN A 38 -5.81 -13.06 14.36
C ASN A 38 -5.39 -11.81 15.14
N TYR A 39 -4.79 -10.82 14.47
CA TYR A 39 -4.28 -9.60 15.11
C TYR A 39 -3.18 -9.90 16.16
N GLY A 40 -2.17 -10.65 15.71
CA GLY A 40 -1.05 -11.14 16.53
C GLY A 40 -1.24 -12.59 16.97
N CYS A 41 -0.26 -13.19 17.64
CA CYS A 41 -0.40 -14.50 18.27
C CYS A 41 -1.26 -14.35 19.52
N ARG A 42 -2.38 -15.07 19.61
CA ARG A 42 -3.34 -14.99 20.73
C ARG A 42 -3.50 -16.33 21.40
N VAL A 43 -3.64 -16.32 22.72
CA VAL A 43 -3.88 -17.53 23.51
C VAL A 43 -4.76 -17.21 24.72
N GLN A 44 -5.63 -18.14 25.07
CA GLN A 44 -6.41 -18.16 26.30
C GLN A 44 -6.21 -19.52 26.95
N VAL A 45 -5.84 -19.54 28.23
CA VAL A 45 -5.65 -20.77 29.00
C VAL A 45 -6.80 -20.96 30.01
N PRO A 46 -7.10 -22.20 30.44
CA PRO A 46 -8.21 -22.46 31.35
C PRO A 46 -7.81 -22.49 32.83
N VAL A 47 -6.52 -22.48 33.16
CA VAL A 47 -6.01 -22.63 34.53
C VAL A 47 -5.10 -21.45 34.88
N ASP A 48 -5.27 -20.92 36.09
CA ASP A 48 -4.49 -19.80 36.60
C ASP A 48 -3.01 -20.17 36.77
N GLY A 49 -2.13 -19.25 36.37
CA GLY A 49 -0.69 -19.38 36.60
C GLY A 49 0.05 -20.20 35.55
N TRP A 50 -0.65 -20.80 34.58
CA TRP A 50 0.00 -21.40 33.41
C TRP A 50 0.87 -20.37 32.69
N ARG A 51 2.07 -20.79 32.30
CA ARG A 51 3.08 -19.91 31.72
C ARG A 51 3.04 -19.99 30.20
N VAL A 52 2.81 -18.85 29.56
CA VAL A 52 2.78 -18.71 28.10
C VAL A 52 4.11 -18.16 27.62
N ARG A 53 4.70 -18.80 26.59
CA ARG A 53 5.86 -18.29 25.86
C ARG A 53 5.55 -18.10 24.38
N MET A 54 6.02 -17.01 23.81
CA MET A 54 5.99 -16.75 22.37
C MET A 54 7.42 -16.49 21.91
N VAL A 55 7.92 -17.35 21.02
CA VAL A 55 9.27 -17.26 20.46
C VAL A 55 9.16 -16.98 18.97
N ASP A 56 9.97 -16.07 18.45
CA ASP A 56 10.13 -15.91 17.01
C ASP A 56 10.99 -17.05 16.45
N LEU A 57 10.44 -17.87 15.55
CA LEU A 57 11.16 -19.01 14.97
C LEU A 57 12.26 -18.60 13.98
N ASP A 58 12.22 -17.39 13.45
CA ASP A 58 13.20 -16.92 12.46
C ASP A 58 14.40 -16.28 13.15
N THR A 59 14.18 -15.55 14.24
CA THR A 59 15.25 -14.89 15.01
C THR A 59 15.65 -15.63 16.29
N HIS A 60 14.90 -16.66 16.67
CA HIS A 60 15.02 -17.38 17.95
C HIS A 60 14.89 -16.49 19.19
N SER A 61 14.22 -15.34 19.05
CA SER A 61 14.02 -14.37 20.14
C SER A 61 12.80 -14.73 20.98
N LEU A 62 12.94 -14.71 22.30
CA LEU A 62 11.81 -14.78 23.23
C LEU A 62 11.10 -13.42 23.27
N LEU A 63 9.85 -13.37 22.80
CA LEU A 63 9.07 -12.14 22.66
C LEU A 63 8.03 -11.94 23.77
N PHE A 64 7.64 -13.03 24.44
CA PHE A 64 6.68 -13.03 25.53
C PHE A 64 6.98 -14.22 26.45
N ASP A 65 7.00 -14.00 27.77
CA ASP A 65 7.14 -15.07 28.77
C ASP A 65 6.53 -14.68 30.13
N GLU A 66 5.29 -15.08 30.38
CA GLU A 66 4.58 -14.71 31.61
C GLU A 66 3.62 -15.82 32.08
N PRO A 67 3.39 -15.95 33.40
CA PRO A 67 2.19 -16.62 33.91
C PRO A 67 0.95 -15.78 33.58
N VAL A 68 -0.15 -16.44 33.23
CA VAL A 68 -1.38 -15.77 32.80
C VAL A 68 -2.59 -16.22 33.62
N GLU A 69 -3.60 -15.36 33.66
CA GLU A 69 -4.88 -15.61 34.34
C GLU A 69 -5.78 -16.48 33.46
N ALA A 70 -6.53 -17.40 34.09
CA ALA A 70 -7.49 -18.27 33.41
C ALA A 70 -8.57 -17.43 32.71
N GLY A 71 -8.91 -17.83 31.48
CA GLY A 71 -9.95 -17.17 30.70
C GLY A 71 -9.56 -15.78 30.15
N VAL A 72 -8.37 -15.25 30.45
CA VAL A 72 -7.89 -14.01 29.85
C VAL A 72 -7.19 -14.28 28.52
N VAL A 73 -7.55 -13.52 27.48
CA VAL A 73 -6.85 -13.56 26.20
C VAL A 73 -5.56 -12.76 26.32
N VAL A 74 -4.44 -13.44 26.12
CA VAL A 74 -3.10 -12.85 26.03
C VAL A 74 -2.65 -12.84 24.58
N THR A 75 -1.99 -11.77 24.15
CA THR A 75 -1.54 -11.63 22.77
C THR A 75 -0.17 -11.00 22.65
N SER A 76 0.54 -11.35 21.57
CA SER A 76 1.79 -10.71 21.18
C SER A 76 1.62 -9.20 21.00
N ARG A 77 2.66 -8.46 21.42
CA ARG A 77 2.75 -7.03 21.17
C ARG A 77 2.80 -6.68 19.69
N ARG A 78 3.57 -7.45 18.91
CA ARG A 78 3.67 -7.26 17.46
C ARG A 78 2.42 -7.81 16.77
N LYS A 79 1.84 -7.00 15.88
CA LYS A 79 0.60 -7.26 15.13
C LYS A 79 0.84 -7.54 13.64
N TYR A 80 2.05 -7.25 13.16
CA TYR A 80 2.57 -7.73 11.89
C TYR A 80 3.00 -9.20 11.98
N PHE A 81 3.37 -9.79 10.84
CA PHE A 81 3.79 -11.18 10.77
C PHE A 81 5.05 -11.42 11.61
N VAL A 82 4.96 -12.45 12.46
CA VAL A 82 6.09 -13.11 13.11
C VAL A 82 5.77 -14.60 13.08
N ARG A 83 6.74 -15.42 12.71
CA ARG A 83 6.59 -16.87 12.66
C ARG A 83 6.70 -17.45 14.07
N PHE A 84 5.66 -17.25 14.87
CA PHE A 84 5.67 -17.59 16.29
C PHE A 84 5.73 -19.10 16.57
N GLN A 85 6.49 -19.49 17.59
CA GLN A 85 6.30 -20.69 18.38
C GLN A 85 5.57 -20.31 19.66
N LEU A 86 4.34 -20.80 19.81
CA LEU A 86 3.53 -20.66 21.01
C LEU A 86 3.75 -21.88 21.92
N LEU A 87 4.07 -21.65 23.18
CA LEU A 87 4.23 -22.68 24.20
C LEU A 87 3.38 -22.34 25.42
N VAL A 88 2.76 -23.34 26.02
CA VAL A 88 2.01 -23.20 27.27
C VAL A 88 2.49 -24.28 28.24
N HIS A 89 2.88 -23.85 29.45
CA HIS A 89 3.42 -24.70 30.49
C HIS A 89 2.57 -24.68 31.76
N ASP A 90 2.51 -25.83 32.41
CA ASP A 90 1.95 -26.06 33.74
C ASP A 90 3.10 -26.50 34.66
N GLY A 91 3.69 -25.53 35.38
CA GLY A 91 4.99 -25.73 36.01
C GLY A 91 6.07 -26.11 34.99
N GLU A 92 6.74 -27.25 35.20
CA GLU A 92 7.74 -27.80 34.26
C GLU A 92 7.11 -28.55 33.07
N ARG A 93 5.81 -28.88 33.14
CA ARG A 93 5.13 -29.67 32.11
C ARG A 93 4.78 -28.79 30.91
N LEU A 94 5.26 -29.14 29.72
CA LEU A 94 4.80 -28.56 28.47
C LEU A 94 3.40 -29.12 28.13
N VAL A 95 2.38 -28.28 28.17
CA VAL A 95 0.99 -28.66 27.91
C VAL A 95 0.64 -28.52 26.42
N PHE A 96 1.12 -27.45 25.79
CA PHE A 96 0.80 -27.14 24.41
C PHE A 96 1.99 -26.48 23.72
N SER A 97 2.21 -26.88 22.47
CA SER A 97 3.23 -26.32 21.60
C SER A 97 2.66 -26.21 20.20
N HIS A 98 2.74 -25.02 19.60
CA HIS A 98 2.29 -24.79 18.24
C HIS A 98 3.26 -23.85 17.52
N SER A 99 3.96 -24.39 16.52
CA SER A 99 4.72 -23.59 15.56
C SER A 99 3.77 -22.98 14.53
N TYR A 100 3.96 -21.71 14.17
CA TYR A 100 3.18 -21.09 13.11
C TYR A 100 3.33 -21.90 11.81
N ASP A 101 2.22 -22.42 11.33
CA ASP A 101 2.10 -23.13 10.06
C ASP A 101 0.75 -22.78 9.43
N ALA A 102 0.76 -21.95 8.39
CA ALA A 102 -0.43 -21.53 7.67
C ALA A 102 -0.72 -22.38 6.42
N ARG A 103 0.02 -23.47 6.20
CA ARG A 103 -0.18 -24.33 5.02
C ARG A 103 -1.59 -24.87 4.98
N GLY A 104 -2.31 -24.60 3.87
CA GLY A 104 -3.70 -25.00 3.69
C GLY A 104 -4.67 -24.39 4.70
N LYS A 105 -4.26 -23.34 5.42
CA LYS A 105 -5.12 -22.64 6.39
C LYS A 105 -5.54 -21.28 5.85
N LYS A 106 -6.74 -20.87 6.22
CA LYS A 106 -7.31 -19.57 5.87
C LYS A 106 -6.53 -18.44 6.53
N VAL A 107 -5.94 -17.57 5.72
CA VAL A 107 -5.32 -16.32 6.17
C VAL A 107 -6.03 -15.13 5.54
N VAL A 108 -6.41 -14.17 6.37
CA VAL A 108 -7.10 -12.95 5.94
C VAL A 108 -6.13 -11.77 5.92
N VAL A 109 -6.12 -11.02 4.83
CA VAL A 109 -5.39 -9.76 4.70
C VAL A 109 -6.35 -8.59 4.57
N ARG A 110 -6.21 -7.58 5.44
CA ARG A 110 -7.05 -6.38 5.50
C ARG A 110 -6.21 -5.12 5.30
N PRO A 111 -6.12 -4.58 4.07
CA PRO A 111 -5.50 -3.28 3.82
C PRO A 111 -6.28 -2.14 4.50
N SER A 112 -5.58 -1.14 5.02
CA SER A 112 -6.16 0.06 5.66
C SER A 112 -6.72 1.06 4.63
N THR A 113 -6.33 0.89 3.37
CA THR A 113 -6.72 1.68 2.21
C THR A 113 -6.91 0.76 1.03
N MET A 114 -7.84 1.11 0.15
CA MET A 114 -8.07 0.45 -1.13
C MET A 114 -7.93 1.48 -2.26
N ALA A 115 -6.97 2.40 -2.13
CA ALA A 115 -6.58 3.26 -3.23
C ALA A 115 -5.89 2.44 -4.33
N LEU A 116 -6.01 2.88 -5.58
CA LEU A 116 -5.46 2.19 -6.74
C LEU A 116 -3.94 1.95 -6.61
N GLY A 117 -3.18 2.98 -6.22
CA GLY A 117 -1.72 2.89 -6.08
C GLY A 117 -1.30 1.90 -5.00
N ASP A 118 -1.91 2.00 -3.82
CA ASP A 118 -1.64 1.11 -2.69
C ASP A 118 -1.95 -0.35 -3.06
N SER A 119 -3.08 -0.59 -3.74
CA SER A 119 -3.47 -1.94 -4.17
C SER A 119 -2.48 -2.52 -5.20
N LEU A 120 -2.07 -1.73 -6.18
CA LEU A 120 -1.06 -2.16 -7.18
C LEU A 120 0.32 -2.38 -6.57
N ALA A 121 0.65 -1.68 -5.48
CA ALA A 121 1.88 -1.89 -4.73
C ALA A 121 1.83 -3.15 -3.86
N TRP A 122 0.70 -3.42 -3.19
CA TRP A 122 0.65 -4.40 -2.10
C TRP A 122 0.21 -5.80 -2.50
N VAL A 123 -0.69 -5.95 -3.48
CA VAL A 123 -1.14 -7.28 -3.97
C VAL A 123 0.03 -8.21 -4.35
N PRO A 124 1.06 -7.78 -5.12
CA PRO A 124 2.18 -8.67 -5.44
C PRO A 124 2.97 -9.13 -4.21
N ILE A 125 3.07 -8.29 -3.17
CA ILE A 125 3.77 -8.64 -1.93
C ILE A 125 2.96 -9.64 -1.10
N VAL A 126 1.64 -9.44 -1.05
CA VAL A 126 0.70 -10.36 -0.40
C VAL A 126 0.72 -11.74 -1.06
N ASP A 127 0.89 -11.81 -2.39
CA ASP A 127 1.02 -13.09 -3.10
C ASP A 127 2.33 -13.82 -2.78
N VAL A 128 3.44 -13.10 -2.56
CA VAL A 128 4.70 -13.70 -2.09
C VAL A 128 4.52 -14.32 -0.70
N PHE A 129 3.78 -13.65 0.19
CA PHE A 129 3.45 -14.20 1.50
C PHE A 129 2.59 -15.47 1.38
N ARG A 130 1.53 -15.42 0.55
CA ARG A 130 0.69 -16.60 0.25
C ARG A 130 1.56 -17.77 -0.23
N ASP A 131 2.46 -17.51 -1.17
CA ASP A 131 3.33 -18.53 -1.73
C ASP A 131 4.31 -19.11 -0.71
N ALA A 132 4.98 -18.26 0.06
CA ALA A 132 5.95 -18.70 1.07
C ALA A 132 5.31 -19.59 2.14
N HIS A 133 4.06 -19.31 2.51
CA HIS A 133 3.35 -20.04 3.57
C HIS A 133 2.32 -21.05 3.06
N GLN A 134 2.10 -21.12 1.75
CA GLN A 134 1.15 -22.03 1.09
C GLN A 134 -0.25 -21.97 1.75
N CYS A 135 -0.68 -20.77 2.11
CA CYS A 135 -1.95 -20.53 2.80
C CYS A 135 -3.11 -20.28 1.83
N GLU A 136 -4.34 -20.52 2.31
CA GLU A 136 -5.55 -20.15 1.61
C GLU A 136 -5.83 -18.67 1.86
N LEU A 137 -5.36 -17.81 0.97
CA LEU A 137 -5.36 -16.37 1.21
C LEU A 137 -6.66 -15.70 0.75
N VAL A 138 -7.30 -14.99 1.67
CA VAL A 138 -8.45 -14.11 1.43
C VAL A 138 -8.01 -12.66 1.64
N MET A 139 -8.23 -11.79 0.66
CA MET A 139 -7.82 -10.38 0.73
C MET A 139 -9.02 -9.46 0.53
N LEU A 140 -9.20 -8.52 1.45
CA LEU A 140 -10.18 -7.44 1.30
C LEU A 140 -9.73 -6.51 0.15
N LEU A 141 -10.59 -6.33 -0.86
CA LEU A 141 -10.33 -5.43 -1.98
C LEU A 141 -11.63 -4.85 -2.55
N ALA A 142 -11.61 -3.55 -2.89
CA ALA A 142 -12.79 -2.86 -3.38
C ALA A 142 -13.29 -3.48 -4.70
N PRO A 143 -14.62 -3.61 -4.91
CA PRO A 143 -15.19 -4.31 -6.07
C PRO A 143 -14.63 -3.85 -7.42
N HIS A 144 -14.46 -2.53 -7.60
CA HIS A 144 -13.97 -1.92 -8.84
C HIS A 144 -12.49 -2.23 -9.15
N LEU A 145 -11.70 -2.66 -8.15
CA LEU A 145 -10.30 -3.04 -8.33
C LEU A 145 -10.14 -4.52 -8.66
N GLN A 146 -11.04 -5.38 -8.19
CA GLN A 146 -10.91 -6.83 -8.33
C GLN A 146 -10.73 -7.31 -9.78
N PRO A 147 -11.43 -6.73 -10.80
CA PRO A 147 -11.21 -7.11 -12.21
C PRO A 147 -9.78 -6.91 -12.70
N LEU A 148 -8.96 -6.06 -12.09
CA LEU A 148 -7.55 -5.90 -12.46
C LEU A 148 -6.70 -7.12 -12.04
N PHE A 149 -7.03 -7.75 -10.90
CA PHE A 149 -6.15 -8.71 -10.24
C PHE A 149 -6.60 -10.16 -10.38
N ARG A 150 -7.92 -10.43 -10.38
CA ARG A 150 -8.47 -11.80 -10.30
C ARG A 150 -7.83 -12.80 -11.27
N ALA A 151 -7.63 -12.41 -12.53
CA ALA A 151 -7.06 -13.28 -13.55
C ALA A 151 -5.54 -13.51 -13.39
N GLY A 152 -4.80 -12.56 -12.83
CA GLY A 152 -3.35 -12.69 -12.59
C GLY A 152 -2.96 -13.26 -11.22
N TYR A 153 -3.94 -13.39 -10.32
CA TYR A 153 -3.79 -13.90 -8.96
C TYR A 153 -4.94 -14.87 -8.63
N PRO A 154 -5.08 -16.01 -9.36
CA PRO A 154 -6.19 -16.93 -9.18
C PRO A 154 -6.22 -17.59 -7.79
N ASP A 155 -5.07 -17.68 -7.13
CA ASP A 155 -4.91 -18.29 -5.81
C ASP A 155 -5.19 -17.31 -4.64
N ILE A 156 -5.55 -16.06 -4.96
CA ILE A 156 -6.01 -15.07 -3.97
C ILE A 156 -7.51 -14.88 -4.12
N ARG A 157 -8.24 -15.18 -3.05
CA ARG A 157 -9.67 -14.88 -2.97
C ARG A 157 -9.88 -13.41 -2.59
N PHE A 158 -10.05 -12.55 -3.58
CA PHE A 158 -10.46 -11.15 -3.34
C PHE A 158 -11.94 -11.09 -2.93
N VAL A 159 -12.22 -10.35 -1.85
CA VAL A 159 -13.57 -10.21 -1.30
C VAL A 159 -13.90 -8.75 -0.99
N THR A 160 -15.19 -8.41 -1.04
CA THR A 160 -15.70 -7.14 -0.51
C THR A 160 -15.76 -7.15 1.01
N LYS A 161 -16.10 -6.02 1.61
CA LYS A 161 -16.28 -5.93 3.06
C LYS A 161 -17.45 -6.80 3.51
N GLU A 162 -18.56 -6.75 2.79
CA GLU A 162 -19.78 -7.51 3.06
C GLU A 162 -19.53 -9.02 2.96
N GLU A 163 -18.81 -9.45 1.93
CA GLU A 163 -18.39 -10.85 1.77
C GLU A 163 -17.43 -11.28 2.89
N LEU A 164 -16.51 -10.41 3.29
CA LEU A 164 -15.60 -10.71 4.40
C LEU A 164 -16.33 -10.84 5.75
N ASP A 165 -17.30 -9.98 6.03
CA ASP A 165 -18.07 -10.01 7.28
C ASP A 165 -18.98 -11.25 7.36
N THR A 166 -19.23 -11.94 6.24
CA THR A 166 -20.00 -13.20 6.16
C THR A 166 -19.16 -14.47 6.19
N LEU A 167 -17.82 -14.36 6.07
CA LEU A 167 -16.91 -15.50 5.96
C LEU A 167 -16.67 -16.26 7.27
N GLY A 168 -17.17 -15.76 8.41
CA GLY A 168 -16.98 -16.33 9.74
C GLY A 168 -15.62 -16.01 10.38
N ASP A 169 -15.52 -16.22 11.70
CA ASP A 169 -14.32 -15.90 12.51
C ASP A 169 -13.33 -17.08 12.65
N ASP A 170 -13.28 -17.96 11.66
CA ASP A 170 -12.45 -19.20 11.65
C ASP A 170 -11.10 -19.02 10.95
N ALA A 171 -10.65 -17.79 10.70
CA ALA A 171 -9.34 -17.52 10.13
C ALA A 171 -8.23 -18.02 11.07
N TYR A 172 -7.22 -18.68 10.51
CA TYR A 172 -6.03 -19.08 11.25
C TYR A 172 -5.18 -17.87 11.66
N GLY A 173 -5.10 -16.88 10.77
CA GLY A 173 -4.47 -15.60 11.05
C GLY A 173 -5.05 -14.46 10.22
N THR A 174 -4.97 -13.26 10.76
CA THR A 174 -5.44 -12.04 10.11
C THR A 174 -4.39 -10.94 10.22
N TYR A 175 -3.93 -10.42 9.08
CA TYR A 175 -2.93 -9.37 8.99
C TYR A 175 -3.54 -8.07 8.45
N TYR A 176 -3.23 -6.97 9.13
CA TYR A 176 -3.64 -5.63 8.73
C TYR A 176 -2.45 -4.93 8.07
N LEU A 177 -2.65 -4.44 6.86
CA LEU A 177 -1.61 -3.76 6.09
C LEU A 177 -1.94 -2.28 5.96
N GLY A 178 -0.94 -1.41 6.03
CA GLY A 178 -1.18 0.02 5.90
C GLY A 178 -0.02 0.87 6.34
N LEU A 179 -0.22 2.19 6.30
CA LEU A 179 0.68 3.14 6.96
C LEU A 179 -0.03 3.61 8.23
N PHE A 180 0.40 3.10 9.39
CA PHE A 180 -0.30 3.34 10.66
C PHE A 180 0.19 4.62 11.31
N SER A 181 -0.74 5.53 11.64
CA SER A 181 -0.46 6.74 12.43
C SER A 181 -0.67 6.45 13.94
N PRO A 182 0.21 6.95 14.82
CA PRO A 182 1.41 7.72 14.49
C PRO A 182 2.45 6.86 13.77
N TYR A 183 3.21 7.44 12.83
CA TYR A 183 4.18 6.66 12.03
C TYR A 183 5.32 6.05 12.87
N THR A 184 5.42 6.45 14.13
CA THR A 184 6.28 5.88 15.16
C THR A 184 5.75 4.59 15.80
N ASP A 185 4.51 4.18 15.51
CA ASP A 185 3.94 2.91 16.01
C ASP A 185 4.82 1.73 15.58
N ARG A 186 5.30 0.93 16.55
CA ARG A 186 6.11 -0.28 16.29
C ARG A 186 5.41 -1.59 16.65
N ASP A 187 4.14 -1.51 17.02
CA ASP A 187 3.32 -2.66 17.31
C ASP A 187 2.61 -3.12 16.03
N HIS A 188 2.13 -2.20 15.19
CA HIS A 188 1.47 -2.50 13.91
C HIS A 188 2.39 -2.54 12.70
N GLN A 189 3.56 -1.91 12.79
CA GLN A 189 4.51 -1.82 11.67
C GLN A 189 5.94 -1.92 12.19
N PRO A 190 6.83 -2.71 11.58
CA PRO A 190 8.17 -2.94 12.11
C PRO A 190 9.09 -1.73 11.96
N THR A 191 8.91 -0.93 10.91
CA THR A 191 9.73 0.24 10.60
C THR A 191 8.86 1.46 10.34
N ASP A 192 9.47 2.64 10.35
CA ASP A 192 8.80 3.85 9.88
C ASP A 192 8.46 3.69 8.39
N PRO A 193 7.19 3.84 7.96
CA PRO A 193 6.83 3.70 6.55
C PRO A 193 7.52 4.74 5.66
N ARG A 194 7.99 5.86 6.21
CA ARG A 194 8.59 6.99 5.47
C ARG A 194 10.02 6.73 5.01
N VAL A 195 10.69 5.71 5.55
CA VAL A 195 12.08 5.37 5.19
C VAL A 195 12.18 4.20 4.20
N SER A 196 11.02 3.72 3.73
CA SER A 196 10.88 2.53 2.89
C SER A 196 10.01 2.86 1.66
N SER A 197 10.09 2.04 0.61
CA SER A 197 9.11 2.13 -0.47
C SER A 197 7.73 1.65 0.01
N MET A 198 6.67 1.96 -0.76
CA MET A 198 5.34 1.45 -0.46
C MET A 198 5.27 -0.09 -0.47
N GLN A 199 6.10 -0.75 -1.27
CA GLN A 199 6.18 -2.21 -1.31
C GLN A 199 7.00 -2.78 -0.15
N ASP A 200 8.15 -2.16 0.16
CA ASP A 200 9.03 -2.63 1.24
C ASP A 200 8.34 -2.52 2.59
N THR A 201 7.58 -1.44 2.81
CA THR A 201 6.78 -1.27 4.03
C THR A 201 5.89 -2.47 4.31
N VAL A 202 5.18 -2.97 3.29
CA VAL A 202 4.32 -4.17 3.42
C VAL A 202 5.15 -5.45 3.45
N SER A 203 6.28 -5.49 2.75
CA SER A 203 7.19 -6.64 2.78
C SER A 203 7.72 -6.88 4.19
N TYR A 204 8.13 -5.82 4.90
CA TYR A 204 8.51 -5.91 6.30
C TYR A 204 7.36 -6.36 7.20
N MET A 205 6.12 -5.87 6.98
CA MET A 205 4.96 -6.31 7.76
C MET A 205 4.62 -7.79 7.57
N LEU A 206 4.90 -8.36 6.41
CA LEU A 206 4.62 -9.76 6.09
C LEU A 206 5.85 -10.67 6.24
N GLY A 207 7.00 -10.13 6.60
CA GLY A 207 8.25 -10.90 6.74
C GLY A 207 8.72 -11.53 5.42
N VAL A 208 8.45 -10.89 4.28
CA VAL A 208 8.88 -11.37 2.95
C VAL A 208 10.00 -10.50 2.37
N PRO A 209 10.81 -11.01 1.41
CA PRO A 209 11.92 -10.24 0.84
C PRO A 209 11.48 -8.92 0.19
N CYS A 210 12.18 -7.84 0.53
CA CYS A 210 12.00 -6.51 -0.07
C CYS A 210 12.56 -6.51 -1.49
N GLU A 211 11.69 -6.65 -2.48
CA GLU A 211 12.02 -6.55 -3.90
C GLU A 211 10.87 -5.86 -4.61
N GLU A 212 11.20 -4.95 -5.53
CA GLU A 212 10.19 -4.29 -6.35
C GLU A 212 9.53 -5.30 -7.30
N ARG A 213 8.23 -5.48 -7.15
CA ARG A 213 7.43 -6.45 -7.91
C ARG A 213 6.31 -5.74 -8.63
N ARG A 214 6.35 -5.80 -9.96
CA ARG A 214 5.24 -5.37 -10.80
C ARG A 214 4.07 -6.35 -10.67
N PRO A 215 2.82 -5.89 -10.45
CA PRO A 215 1.70 -6.80 -10.34
C PRO A 215 1.42 -7.53 -11.65
N ARG A 216 0.96 -8.78 -11.55
CA ARG A 216 0.52 -9.60 -12.69
C ARG A 216 -0.88 -9.16 -13.11
N LEU A 217 -0.97 -8.20 -14.02
CA LEU A 217 -2.25 -7.77 -14.58
C LEU A 217 -2.53 -8.53 -15.88
N VAL A 218 -3.73 -9.11 -15.99
CA VAL A 218 -4.23 -9.68 -17.24
C VAL A 218 -5.24 -8.70 -17.82
N ILE A 219 -4.87 -8.11 -18.96
CA ILE A 219 -5.73 -7.13 -19.64
C ILE A 219 -6.73 -7.89 -20.50
N ALA A 220 -8.01 -7.77 -20.15
CA ALA A 220 -9.08 -8.55 -20.80
C ALA A 220 -9.23 -8.18 -22.28
N ASP A 221 -9.04 -6.91 -22.60
CA ASP A 221 -9.14 -6.38 -23.96
C ASP A 221 -7.83 -5.69 -24.34
N THR A 222 -7.10 -6.31 -25.27
CA THR A 222 -5.81 -5.84 -25.77
C THR A 222 -5.93 -5.18 -27.14
N ALA A 223 -7.14 -4.93 -27.66
CA ALA A 223 -7.30 -4.31 -28.96
C ALA A 223 -6.83 -2.85 -28.97
N ARG A 224 -5.94 -2.51 -29.90
CA ARG A 224 -5.53 -1.12 -30.14
C ARG A 224 -6.64 -0.37 -30.91
N ARG A 225 -7.25 0.62 -30.27
CA ARG A 225 -8.33 1.43 -30.86
C ARG A 225 -7.86 2.74 -31.49
N ILE A 226 -6.78 3.31 -30.98
CA ILE A 226 -6.20 4.56 -31.47
C ILE A 226 -4.99 4.22 -32.35
N PRO A 227 -5.08 4.40 -33.68
CA PRO A 227 -3.99 4.09 -34.59
C PRO A 227 -2.84 5.11 -34.49
N GLU A 228 -3.13 6.38 -34.22
CA GLU A 228 -2.09 7.40 -34.07
C GLU A 228 -1.23 7.17 -32.83
N ARG A 229 -0.09 7.85 -32.76
CA ARG A 229 0.77 7.86 -31.57
C ARG A 229 0.15 8.75 -30.51
N TYR A 230 0.15 8.27 -29.27
CA TYR A 230 -0.42 9.03 -28.17
C TYR A 230 0.30 8.80 -26.86
N VAL A 231 0.15 9.80 -25.99
CA VAL A 231 0.65 9.82 -24.63
C VAL A 231 -0.55 9.99 -23.70
N CYS A 232 -0.61 9.18 -22.65
CA CYS A 232 -1.59 9.37 -21.60
C CYS A 232 -1.00 10.26 -20.50
N ILE A 233 -1.81 11.16 -19.96
CA ILE A 233 -1.47 11.99 -18.81
C ILE A 233 -2.47 11.83 -17.68
N ALA A 234 -2.01 11.98 -16.44
CA ALA A 234 -2.87 12.09 -15.26
C ALA A 234 -2.39 13.27 -14.38
N THR A 235 -3.29 14.23 -14.18
CA THR A 235 -3.00 15.49 -13.51
C THR A 235 -3.69 15.62 -12.16
N GLN A 236 -4.59 14.70 -11.80
CA GLN A 236 -5.33 14.75 -10.54
C GLN A 236 -4.68 13.88 -9.45
N ALA A 237 -4.85 14.31 -8.19
CA ALA A 237 -4.35 13.60 -7.01
C ALA A 237 -5.18 13.91 -5.76
N THR A 238 -4.96 13.14 -4.69
CA THR A 238 -5.74 13.23 -3.44
C THR A 238 -5.29 14.34 -2.48
N ALA A 239 -4.17 15.02 -2.76
CA ALA A 239 -3.67 16.14 -1.96
C ALA A 239 -2.90 17.12 -2.87
N GLN A 240 -3.01 18.42 -2.60
CA GLN A 240 -2.41 19.48 -3.42
C GLN A 240 -0.89 19.36 -3.54
N CYS A 241 -0.22 18.83 -2.50
CA CYS A 241 1.22 18.59 -2.52
C CYS A 241 1.68 17.55 -3.55
N LYS A 242 0.77 16.70 -4.04
CA LYS A 242 1.04 15.71 -5.10
C LYS A 242 0.87 16.29 -6.51
N TYR A 243 0.16 17.41 -6.67
CA TYR A 243 -0.03 18.07 -7.96
C TYR A 243 1.27 18.66 -8.47
N TRP A 244 1.38 18.80 -9.80
CA TRP A 244 2.42 19.63 -10.39
C TRP A 244 2.03 21.11 -10.34
N ASN A 245 2.40 21.80 -9.27
CA ASN A 245 1.97 23.16 -8.97
C ASN A 245 2.66 24.25 -9.82
N ASN A 246 3.42 23.89 -10.87
CA ASN A 246 4.03 24.88 -11.75
C ASN A 246 2.98 25.38 -12.78
N PRO A 247 2.65 26.67 -12.83
CA PRO A 247 1.60 27.18 -13.71
C PRO A 247 1.94 27.07 -15.21
N ARG A 248 3.23 27.01 -15.57
CA ARG A 248 3.65 26.72 -16.96
C ARG A 248 3.72 25.23 -17.26
N GLY A 249 3.64 24.37 -16.25
CA GLY A 249 3.98 22.95 -16.34
C GLY A 249 3.21 22.19 -17.43
N TRP A 250 1.96 21.84 -17.14
CA TRP A 250 1.13 21.07 -18.07
C TRP A 250 0.90 21.77 -19.41
N PRO A 251 0.57 23.08 -19.49
CA PRO A 251 0.35 23.73 -20.78
C PRO A 251 1.56 23.66 -21.71
N THR A 252 2.77 23.94 -21.20
CA THR A 252 4.00 23.88 -22.01
C THR A 252 4.33 22.44 -22.43
N LEU A 253 4.17 21.46 -21.53
CA LEU A 253 4.41 20.06 -21.87
C LEU A 253 3.45 19.56 -22.96
N ILE A 254 2.16 19.87 -22.84
CA ILE A 254 1.13 19.41 -23.79
C ILE A 254 1.36 20.01 -25.18
N ALA A 255 1.68 21.30 -25.26
CA ALA A 255 2.03 21.95 -26.51
C ALA A 255 3.24 21.26 -27.17
N HIS A 256 4.30 21.01 -26.40
CA HIS A 256 5.50 20.33 -26.88
C HIS A 256 5.23 18.90 -27.39
N LEU A 257 4.43 18.12 -26.67
CA LEU A 257 4.03 16.76 -27.10
C LEU A 257 3.27 16.79 -28.43
N LYS A 258 2.38 17.77 -28.63
CA LYS A 258 1.66 17.95 -29.89
C LYS A 258 2.55 18.35 -31.04
N GLU A 259 3.53 19.23 -30.82
CA GLU A 259 4.54 19.58 -31.83
C GLU A 259 5.35 18.36 -32.29
N LEU A 260 5.57 17.40 -31.39
CA LEU A 260 6.18 16.10 -31.70
C LEU A 260 5.24 15.11 -32.41
N GLY A 261 3.99 15.49 -32.66
CA GLY A 261 2.99 14.69 -33.37
C GLY A 261 2.20 13.72 -32.49
N TYR A 262 2.22 13.89 -31.16
CA TYR A 262 1.43 13.06 -30.26
C TYR A 262 0.01 13.59 -30.06
N ARG A 263 -0.96 12.68 -30.03
CA ARG A 263 -2.22 12.90 -29.30
C ARG A 263 -1.95 12.84 -27.80
N VAL A 264 -2.58 13.72 -27.02
CA VAL A 264 -2.37 13.80 -25.57
C VAL A 264 -3.69 13.57 -24.85
N LEU A 265 -3.81 12.44 -24.16
CA LEU A 265 -5.08 11.96 -23.58
C LEU A 265 -5.04 12.13 -22.06
N CYS A 266 -5.94 12.93 -21.49
CA CYS A 266 -6.08 13.03 -20.03
C CYS A 266 -7.01 11.92 -19.52
N ILE A 267 -6.48 11.00 -18.69
CA ILE A 267 -7.19 9.78 -18.28
C ILE A 267 -7.61 9.78 -16.81
N ASP A 268 -7.60 10.95 -16.17
CA ASP A 268 -8.01 11.11 -14.77
C ASP A 268 -9.46 10.68 -14.53
N ARG A 269 -9.78 10.25 -13.31
CA ARG A 269 -11.17 9.96 -12.92
C ARG A 269 -12.05 11.20 -13.00
N ASN A 270 -11.51 12.34 -12.57
CA ASN A 270 -12.25 13.59 -12.46
C ASN A 270 -11.64 14.64 -13.38
N ARG A 271 -12.50 15.35 -14.11
CA ARG A 271 -12.09 16.50 -14.92
C ARG A 271 -11.64 17.69 -14.07
N GLU A 272 -12.26 17.87 -12.92
CA GLU A 272 -11.90 18.89 -11.93
C GLU A 272 -11.89 18.25 -10.54
N TYR A 273 -10.88 18.54 -9.73
CA TYR A 273 -10.78 18.05 -8.35
C TYR A 273 -9.99 19.02 -7.48
N GLY A 274 -10.41 19.16 -6.23
CA GLY A 274 -9.78 20.06 -5.28
C GLY A 274 -10.67 20.40 -4.09
N LEU A 275 -10.24 21.37 -3.29
CA LEU A 275 -10.96 21.83 -2.10
C LEU A 275 -10.96 23.37 -2.04
N GLY A 276 -12.14 23.96 -1.81
CA GLY A 276 -12.30 25.41 -1.73
C GLY A 276 -11.81 26.11 -3.00
N ASP A 277 -10.96 27.12 -2.87
CA ASP A 277 -10.42 27.89 -3.99
C ASP A 277 -9.28 27.17 -4.73
N HIS A 278 -8.84 26.00 -4.26
CA HIS A 278 -7.77 25.21 -4.86
C HIS A 278 -8.35 24.08 -5.73
N ILE A 279 -9.06 24.46 -6.81
CA ILE A 279 -9.58 23.52 -7.81
C ILE A 279 -8.58 23.35 -8.95
N ASN A 280 -8.17 22.11 -9.19
CA ASN A 280 -7.30 21.74 -10.30
C ASN A 280 -8.15 21.21 -11.45
N LYS A 281 -7.99 21.78 -12.64
CA LYS A 281 -8.74 21.40 -13.83
C LYS A 281 -7.89 20.58 -14.78
N MET A 282 -8.54 19.74 -15.57
CA MET A 282 -7.94 19.13 -16.74
C MET A 282 -7.28 20.24 -17.59
N PRO A 283 -5.99 20.12 -17.94
CA PRO A 283 -5.30 21.15 -18.70
C PRO A 283 -5.94 21.38 -20.07
N GLU A 284 -5.84 22.60 -20.59
CA GLU A 284 -6.25 22.87 -21.96
C GLU A 284 -5.37 22.14 -22.98
N GLY A 285 -5.97 21.73 -24.09
CA GLY A 285 -5.28 21.09 -25.19
C GLY A 285 -5.15 19.57 -25.09
N CYS A 286 -5.34 18.92 -23.95
CA CYS A 286 -5.48 17.46 -23.94
C CYS A 286 -6.89 17.04 -24.40
N GLU A 287 -6.99 15.83 -24.94
CA GLU A 287 -8.25 15.17 -25.23
C GLU A 287 -8.87 14.64 -23.94
N ASP A 288 -10.19 14.79 -23.81
CA ASP A 288 -10.93 14.41 -22.61
C ASP A 288 -11.23 12.91 -22.62
N PHE A 289 -10.38 12.15 -21.94
CA PHE A 289 -10.58 10.74 -21.64
C PHE A 289 -10.88 10.56 -20.15
N THR A 290 -11.34 11.62 -19.48
CA THR A 290 -11.63 11.58 -18.05
C THR A 290 -12.90 10.78 -17.77
N GLY A 291 -13.13 10.45 -16.51
CA GLY A 291 -14.34 9.79 -16.04
C GLY A 291 -14.08 8.54 -15.20
N ASP A 292 -15.11 8.13 -14.48
CA ASP A 292 -15.10 6.95 -13.60
C ASP A 292 -15.36 5.67 -14.40
N LEU A 293 -14.46 5.37 -15.33
CA LEU A 293 -14.54 4.19 -16.18
C LEU A 293 -13.85 2.98 -15.53
N PRO A 294 -14.25 1.73 -15.89
CA PRO A 294 -13.58 0.52 -15.44
C PRO A 294 -12.07 0.58 -15.65
N LEU A 295 -11.30 0.15 -14.65
CA LEU A 295 -9.83 0.22 -14.71
C LEU A 295 -9.22 -0.68 -15.78
N GLN A 296 -9.93 -1.74 -16.20
CA GLN A 296 -9.54 -2.56 -17.35
C GLN A 296 -9.53 -1.75 -18.66
N GLU A 297 -10.44 -0.79 -18.83
CA GLU A 297 -10.43 0.10 -20.00
C GLU A 297 -9.26 1.08 -19.93
N ARG A 298 -8.95 1.61 -18.74
CA ARG A 298 -7.74 2.44 -18.53
C ARG A 298 -6.46 1.66 -18.81
N ALA A 299 -6.40 0.41 -18.36
CA ALA A 299 -5.26 -0.47 -18.59
C ALA A 299 -5.09 -0.83 -20.08
N SER A 300 -6.20 -1.09 -20.78
CA SER A 300 -6.23 -1.31 -22.23
C SER A 300 -5.73 -0.11 -23.02
N LEU A 301 -6.14 1.11 -22.64
CA LEU A 301 -5.64 2.34 -23.24
C LEU A 301 -4.14 2.54 -22.95
N LEU A 302 -3.71 2.36 -21.71
CA LEU A 302 -2.29 2.54 -21.34
C LEU A 302 -1.37 1.54 -22.04
N LEU A 303 -1.83 0.30 -22.25
CA LEU A 303 -1.08 -0.76 -22.91
C LEU A 303 -0.51 -0.35 -24.28
N HIS A 304 -1.21 0.53 -25.01
CA HIS A 304 -0.81 0.98 -26.35
C HIS A 304 -0.31 2.43 -26.41
N ALA A 305 -0.20 3.12 -25.27
CA ALA A 305 0.39 4.45 -25.21
C ALA A 305 1.92 4.34 -25.36
N ASP A 306 2.55 5.24 -26.13
CA ASP A 306 4.02 5.26 -26.27
C ASP A 306 4.70 5.46 -24.90
N PHE A 307 4.08 6.29 -24.04
CA PHE A 307 4.43 6.45 -22.64
C PHE A 307 3.33 7.17 -21.87
N PHE A 308 3.52 7.29 -20.55
CA PHE A 308 2.63 7.96 -19.64
C PHE A 308 3.38 9.05 -18.85
N VAL A 309 2.73 10.20 -18.64
CA VAL A 309 3.23 11.28 -17.75
C VAL A 309 2.24 11.53 -16.63
N GLY A 310 2.67 11.38 -15.38
CA GLY A 310 1.77 11.55 -14.25
C GLY A 310 2.47 11.89 -12.94
N LEU A 311 1.68 11.86 -11.87
CA LEU A 311 2.08 12.24 -10.52
C LEU A 311 2.50 11.02 -9.69
N GLY A 312 2.88 11.22 -8.42
CA GLY A 312 2.98 10.13 -7.43
C GLY A 312 1.60 9.59 -7.02
N SER A 313 0.80 9.11 -7.98
CA SER A 313 -0.60 8.69 -7.81
C SER A 313 -0.90 7.34 -8.46
N GLY A 314 -2.10 6.79 -8.22
CA GLY A 314 -2.46 5.43 -8.64
C GLY A 314 -2.40 5.16 -10.15
N LEU A 315 -2.64 6.16 -11.00
CA LEU A 315 -2.55 5.97 -12.46
C LEU A 315 -1.11 5.75 -12.94
N SER A 316 -0.11 6.34 -12.26
CA SER A 316 1.30 6.02 -12.52
C SER A 316 1.63 4.56 -12.20
N TRP A 317 1.07 4.03 -11.11
CA TRP A 317 1.20 2.61 -10.77
C TRP A 317 0.53 1.72 -11.82
N LEU A 318 -0.62 2.12 -12.35
CA LEU A 318 -1.32 1.34 -13.37
C LEU A 318 -0.55 1.32 -14.69
N ALA A 319 -0.04 2.48 -15.13
CA ALA A 319 0.82 2.58 -16.31
C ALA A 319 2.08 1.72 -16.16
N TRP A 320 2.75 1.79 -15.00
CA TRP A 320 3.89 0.93 -14.69
C TRP A 320 3.51 -0.56 -14.69
N ALA A 321 2.36 -0.91 -14.14
CA ALA A 321 1.88 -2.29 -14.07
C ALA A 321 1.64 -2.91 -15.45
N VAL A 322 1.13 -2.13 -16.40
CA VAL A 322 0.94 -2.59 -17.81
C VAL A 322 2.18 -2.39 -18.69
N ARG A 323 3.32 -2.03 -18.08
CA ARG A 323 4.64 -1.86 -18.72
C ARG A 323 4.75 -0.65 -19.66
N THR A 324 3.82 0.30 -19.59
CA THR A 324 3.98 1.60 -20.24
C THR A 324 5.11 2.38 -19.54
N PRO A 325 6.07 2.97 -20.27
CA PRO A 325 7.08 3.84 -19.67
C PRO A 325 6.45 5.01 -18.91
N VAL A 326 6.93 5.30 -17.69
CA VAL A 326 6.34 6.34 -16.82
C VAL A 326 7.31 7.47 -16.53
N VAL A 327 6.98 8.68 -16.99
CA VAL A 327 7.57 9.93 -16.50
C VAL A 327 6.80 10.38 -15.26
N MET A 328 7.42 10.30 -14.09
CA MET A 328 6.76 10.58 -12.82
C MET A 328 7.21 11.92 -12.23
N ILE A 329 6.30 12.88 -12.15
CA ILE A 329 6.50 14.20 -11.55
C ILE A 329 6.09 14.15 -10.09
N SER A 330 7.05 14.23 -9.18
CA SER A 330 6.75 14.37 -7.74
C SER A 330 7.90 15.07 -7.01
N GLY A 331 7.56 16.10 -6.24
CA GLY A 331 8.50 16.75 -5.33
C GLY A 331 8.19 16.49 -3.86
N PHE A 332 6.97 16.09 -3.53
CA PHE A 332 6.52 15.86 -2.16
C PHE A 332 7.06 14.55 -1.57
N SER A 333 7.33 13.55 -2.41
CA SER A 333 7.90 12.26 -2.02
C SER A 333 9.33 12.11 -2.54
N HIS A 334 10.16 11.41 -1.78
CA HIS A 334 11.48 10.94 -2.20
C HIS A 334 11.34 9.88 -3.31
N PRO A 335 12.26 9.77 -4.29
CA PRO A 335 12.19 8.78 -5.36
C PRO A 335 12.06 7.31 -4.93
N GLN A 336 12.47 6.97 -3.71
CA GLN A 336 12.36 5.62 -3.15
C GLN A 336 10.92 5.26 -2.72
N THR A 337 10.03 6.25 -2.55
CA THR A 337 8.67 6.00 -2.03
C THR A 337 7.83 5.19 -3.00
N GLU A 338 7.88 5.53 -4.30
CA GLU A 338 7.15 4.84 -5.36
C GLU A 338 7.99 3.73 -6.01
N PHE A 339 7.50 3.15 -7.12
CA PHE A 339 8.29 2.26 -7.96
C PHE A 339 9.41 3.01 -8.69
N HIS A 340 10.47 2.30 -9.00
CA HIS A 340 11.59 2.79 -9.79
C HIS A 340 11.18 3.05 -11.23
N THR A 341 11.46 4.27 -11.70
CA THR A 341 11.45 4.63 -13.11
C THR A 341 12.68 5.48 -13.40
N ARG A 342 13.30 5.24 -14.56
CA ARG A 342 14.45 6.03 -15.05
C ARG A 342 14.08 7.49 -15.35
N TYR A 343 12.79 7.78 -15.40
CA TYR A 343 12.21 9.06 -15.82
C TYR A 343 11.51 9.77 -14.64
N ARG A 344 11.98 9.54 -13.41
CA ARG A 344 11.53 10.24 -12.20
C ARG A 344 11.98 11.70 -12.25
N VAL A 345 11.04 12.64 -12.11
CA VAL A 345 11.30 14.09 -12.12
C VAL A 345 11.10 14.69 -10.74
N ILE A 346 12.20 15.16 -10.13
CA ILE A 346 12.23 15.82 -8.83
C ILE A 346 13.29 16.94 -8.84
N ASN A 347 13.04 18.04 -8.14
CA ASN A 347 14.03 19.11 -7.96
C ASN A 347 14.57 19.11 -6.51
N PHE A 348 15.83 18.70 -6.35
CA PHE A 348 16.49 18.64 -5.03
C PHE A 348 17.03 20.00 -4.54
N HIS A 349 17.00 21.05 -5.37
CA HIS A 349 17.46 22.40 -4.99
C HIS A 349 16.35 23.26 -4.35
N ALA A 350 15.13 22.72 -4.25
CA ALA A 350 14.00 23.32 -3.56
C ALA A 350 13.54 22.44 -2.39
N CYS A 351 12.57 22.93 -1.59
CA CYS A 351 11.86 22.09 -0.62
C CYS A 351 11.39 20.80 -1.30
N ASN A 352 11.66 19.62 -0.76
CA ASN A 352 11.28 18.34 -1.37
C ASN A 352 11.08 17.26 -0.31
N SER A 353 10.51 16.11 -0.71
CA SER A 353 10.40 14.90 0.12
C SER A 353 9.71 15.13 1.47
N CYS A 354 8.70 16.02 1.52
CA CYS A 354 7.93 16.31 2.73
C CYS A 354 7.28 15.07 3.33
N PHE A 355 6.78 14.13 2.51
CA PHE A 355 6.21 12.86 3.00
C PHE A 355 7.21 12.06 3.83
N ASN A 356 8.47 12.08 3.40
CA ASN A 356 9.54 11.26 3.96
C ASN A 356 10.19 11.90 5.20
N ASP A 357 9.75 13.10 5.59
CA ASP A 357 10.25 13.79 6.77
C ASP A 357 9.74 13.12 8.05
N THR A 358 10.63 12.51 8.82
CA THR A 358 10.25 11.80 10.05
C THR A 358 9.78 12.74 11.17
N THR A 359 10.03 14.04 11.04
CA THR A 359 9.64 15.07 12.01
C THR A 359 8.21 15.59 11.82
N THR A 360 7.54 15.20 10.71
CA THR A 360 6.18 15.66 10.39
C THR A 360 5.28 14.49 10.00
N GLU A 361 4.00 14.53 10.39
CA GLU A 361 3.03 13.52 9.98
C GLU A 361 2.16 14.01 8.82
N PHE A 362 1.94 13.14 7.83
CA PHE A 362 1.05 13.42 6.72
C PHE A 362 -0.41 13.42 7.20
N ASP A 363 -1.11 14.54 7.03
CA ASP A 363 -2.53 14.63 7.36
C ASP A 363 -3.37 14.48 6.09
N ALA A 364 -3.89 13.27 5.88
CA ALA A 364 -4.73 12.96 4.73
C ALA A 364 -6.06 13.74 4.70
N ARG A 365 -6.46 14.38 5.80
CA ARG A 365 -7.67 15.24 5.86
C ARG A 365 -7.38 16.67 5.43
N ASN A 366 -6.11 17.07 5.43
CA ASN A 366 -5.70 18.39 4.98
C ASN A 366 -5.28 18.33 3.51
N PHE A 367 -6.20 18.67 2.60
CA PHE A 367 -5.90 18.69 1.16
C PHE A 367 -4.71 19.61 0.81
N LEU A 368 -4.52 20.70 1.57
CA LEU A 368 -3.45 21.69 1.40
C LEU A 368 -2.22 21.41 2.27
N TRP A 369 -2.03 20.16 2.71
CA TRP A 369 -0.92 19.78 3.58
C TRP A 369 0.44 20.17 2.97
N CYS A 370 1.16 21.08 3.64
CA CYS A 370 2.50 21.52 3.28
C CYS A 370 3.28 21.91 4.55
N PRO A 371 3.82 20.94 5.30
CA PRO A 371 4.21 21.15 6.69
C PRO A 371 5.32 22.19 6.86
N ARG A 372 6.18 22.35 5.85
CA ARG A 372 7.35 23.24 5.91
C ARG A 372 7.10 24.67 5.37
N ARG A 373 6.02 24.91 4.62
CA ARG A 373 5.79 26.18 3.89
C ARG A 373 4.32 26.62 3.77
N HIS A 374 3.41 26.12 4.59
CA HIS A 374 1.97 26.44 4.49
C HIS A 374 1.65 27.94 4.61
N ASP A 375 2.49 28.70 5.32
CA ASP A 375 2.36 30.13 5.65
C ASP A 375 3.20 31.05 4.75
N LYS A 376 3.96 30.49 3.80
CA LYS A 376 4.88 31.26 2.94
C LYS A 376 4.20 31.64 1.63
N ALA A 377 4.67 32.73 1.01
CA ALA A 377 4.18 33.24 -0.28
C ALA A 377 4.20 32.24 -1.47
N GLN A 378 4.81 31.07 -1.30
CA GLN A 378 4.84 30.02 -2.30
C GLN A 378 4.74 28.64 -1.61
N PRO A 379 3.52 28.21 -1.22
CA PRO A 379 3.30 26.84 -0.78
C PRO A 379 3.58 25.88 -1.95
N PHE A 380 3.78 24.59 -1.64
CA PHE A 380 4.05 23.55 -2.64
C PHE A 380 5.25 23.81 -3.56
N GLN A 381 6.26 24.52 -3.05
CA GLN A 381 7.52 24.80 -3.78
C GLN A 381 8.16 23.53 -4.36
N CYS A 382 7.93 22.38 -3.72
CA CYS A 382 8.44 21.07 -4.14
C CYS A 382 8.05 20.66 -5.55
N THR A 383 6.86 21.03 -6.03
CA THR A 383 6.45 20.77 -7.41
C THR A 383 6.34 22.04 -8.24
N TRP A 384 6.14 23.20 -7.61
CA TRP A 384 6.20 24.48 -8.34
C TRP A 384 7.58 24.70 -8.98
N SER A 385 8.66 24.32 -8.30
CA SER A 385 10.05 24.48 -8.80
C SER A 385 10.46 23.47 -9.88
N ILE A 386 9.63 22.47 -10.18
CA ILE A 386 9.86 21.56 -11.30
C ILE A 386 9.40 22.27 -12.56
N SER A 387 10.34 22.69 -13.40
CA SER A 387 10.03 23.42 -14.63
C SER A 387 9.56 22.48 -15.75
N PRO A 388 8.75 22.95 -16.72
CA PRO A 388 8.37 22.13 -17.85
C PRO A 388 9.57 21.64 -18.68
N GLU A 389 10.63 22.44 -18.77
CA GLU A 389 11.85 22.06 -19.49
C GLU A 389 12.53 20.83 -18.86
N HIS A 390 12.52 20.72 -17.53
CA HIS A 390 13.03 19.53 -16.84
C HIS A 390 12.20 18.28 -17.15
N VAL A 391 10.87 18.42 -17.23
CA VAL A 391 9.98 17.31 -17.61
C VAL A 391 10.19 16.93 -19.08
N ILE A 392 10.28 17.92 -19.97
CA ILE A 392 10.52 17.73 -21.41
C ILE A 392 11.85 17.01 -21.67
N LEU A 393 12.91 17.32 -20.93
CA LEU A 393 14.17 16.56 -21.01
C LEU A 393 13.97 15.06 -20.72
N ASN A 394 13.17 14.71 -19.72
CA ASN A 394 12.87 13.31 -19.42
C ASN A 394 11.96 12.66 -20.47
N VAL A 395 11.01 13.42 -21.03
CA VAL A 395 10.20 12.97 -22.17
C VAL A 395 11.06 12.65 -23.38
N HIS A 396 12.03 13.50 -23.73
CA HIS A 396 12.95 13.20 -24.83
C HIS A 396 13.78 11.95 -24.59
N ARG A 397 14.21 11.69 -23.34
CA ARG A 397 14.89 10.44 -22.98
C ARG A 397 13.99 9.22 -23.20
N VAL A 398 12.73 9.27 -22.74
CA VAL A 398 11.75 8.20 -22.99
C VAL A 398 11.58 7.95 -24.49
N ILE A 399 11.38 9.01 -25.28
CA ILE A 399 11.15 8.89 -26.73
C ILE A 399 12.38 8.28 -27.41
N ALA A 400 13.59 8.69 -27.03
CA ALA A 400 14.82 8.16 -27.60
C ALA A 400 14.97 6.66 -27.27
N GLU A 401 14.73 6.25 -26.02
CA GLU A 401 14.81 4.84 -25.60
C GLU A 401 13.71 3.99 -26.25
N HIS A 402 12.49 4.52 -26.40
CA HIS A 402 11.38 3.81 -27.05
C HIS A 402 11.66 3.54 -28.53
N ARG A 403 12.17 4.53 -29.28
CA ARG A 403 12.53 4.36 -30.70
C ARG A 403 13.64 3.33 -30.91
N LEU A 404 14.58 3.21 -29.98
CA LEU A 404 15.65 2.21 -30.04
C LEU A 404 15.13 0.78 -29.80
N ALA A 405 13.97 0.61 -29.15
CA ALA A 405 13.36 -0.70 -28.92
C ALA A 405 12.47 -1.17 -30.09
N GLU A 406 12.11 -0.27 -31.01
CA GLU A 406 11.33 -0.55 -32.22
C GLU A 406 12.20 -0.90 -33.44
N ILE A 407 13.52 -0.68 -33.35
CA ILE A 407 14.54 -1.08 -34.33
C ILE A 407 15.12 -2.42 -33.90
#